data_AF-A0A2T3YSY6-F1
#
_entry.id   AF-A0A2T3YSY6-F1
#
_cell.length_a   1.000
_cell.length_b   1.000
_cell.length_c   1.000
_cell.angle_alpha   90.00
_cell.angle_beta   90.00
_cell.angle_gamma   90.00
#
_symmetry.space_group_name_H-M   'P 1'
#
loop_
_entity.id
_entity.type
_entity.pdbx_description
1 polymer ?
#
loop_
_entity_poly.entity_id
_entity_poly.type
_entity_poly.pdbx_seq_one_letter_code
_entity_poly.pdbx_strand_id
1 'polypeptide(L)' 'MRTPASGRQQALKRKRVVTSCSECYRRKQRCDRKSPCNNCLARNIPNKCIFNTLLP' A
#
# COMPACT_ATOMS: atom_id res chain seq x y z
N MET A 1 -3.68 -46.00 -16.47
CA MET A 1 -2.51 -45.15 -16.11
C MET A 1 -2.96 -43.68 -16.08
N ARG A 2 -3.04 -43.03 -14.91
CA ARG A 2 -3.32 -41.60 -14.76
C ARG A 2 -2.11 -40.93 -14.12
N THR A 3 -1.40 -40.11 -14.88
CA THR A 3 -0.27 -39.28 -14.46
C THR A 3 -0.76 -38.09 -13.62
N PRO A 4 -0.09 -37.72 -12.51
CA PRO A 4 -0.39 -36.51 -11.77
C PRO A 4 0.37 -35.32 -12.39
N ALA A 5 -0.37 -34.31 -12.84
CA ALA A 5 0.21 -33.08 -13.36
C ALA A 5 0.78 -32.22 -12.21
N SER A 6 2.10 -32.11 -12.25
CA SER A 6 2.94 -31.18 -11.51
C SER A 6 2.47 -29.72 -11.61
N GLY A 7 2.66 -28.96 -10.54
CA GLY A 7 2.64 -27.49 -10.62
C GLY A 7 2.14 -26.76 -9.38
N ARG A 8 2.82 -26.88 -8.23
CA ARG A 8 2.72 -25.86 -7.18
C ARG A 8 3.44 -24.59 -7.66
N GLN A 9 2.81 -23.85 -8.56
CA GLN A 9 3.22 -22.48 -8.85
C GLN A 9 2.81 -21.64 -7.64
N GLN A 10 3.71 -21.52 -6.67
CA GLN A 10 3.63 -20.50 -5.64
C GLN A 10 3.69 -19.16 -6.37
N ALA A 11 2.51 -18.63 -6.72
CA ALA A 11 2.38 -17.29 -7.29
C ALA A 11 3.13 -16.35 -6.35
N LEU A 12 4.27 -15.82 -6.83
CA LEU A 12 5.07 -14.81 -6.16
C LEU A 12 4.10 -13.75 -5.68
N LYS A 13 3.84 -13.74 -4.37
CA LYS A 13 2.82 -12.91 -3.74
C LYS A 13 3.22 -11.47 -4.02
N ARG A 14 2.63 -10.86 -5.06
CA ARG A 14 2.89 -9.47 -5.45
C ARG A 14 2.69 -8.65 -4.19
N LYS A 15 3.79 -8.10 -3.65
CA LYS A 15 3.74 -7.24 -2.48
C LYS A 15 2.81 -6.10 -2.84
N ARG A 16 1.61 -6.07 -2.23
CA ARG A 16 0.62 -5.04 -2.50
C ARG A 16 1.22 -3.73 -2.02
N VAL A 17 1.66 -2.89 -2.96
CA VAL A 17 2.24 -1.58 -2.64
C VAL A 17 1.18 -0.80 -1.86
N VAL A 18 1.50 -0.49 -0.59
CA VAL A 18 0.64 0.34 0.24
C VAL A 18 0.75 1.75 -0.31
N THR A 19 -0.29 2.19 -1.00
CA THR A 19 -0.30 3.50 -1.66
C THR A 19 -0.83 4.61 -0.76
N SER A 20 -1.36 4.29 0.43
CA SER A 20 -1.85 5.26 1.40
C SER A 20 -0.74 5.74 2.33
N CYS A 21 -0.73 7.03 2.68
CA CYS A 21 0.13 7.53 3.75
C CYS A 21 -0.27 6.94 5.12
N SER A 22 0.65 6.97 6.08
CA SER A 22 0.50 6.44 7.43
C SER A 22 -0.73 7.01 8.15
N GLU A 23 -0.97 8.33 8.03
CA GLU A 23 -2.11 8.98 8.67
C GLU A 23 -3.44 8.55 8.05
N CYS A 24 -3.55 8.48 6.73
CA CYS A 24 -4.76 7.97 6.08
C CYS A 24 -4.97 6.48 6.39
N TYR A 25 -3.90 5.68 6.40
CA TYR A 25 -3.95 4.26 6.73
C TYR A 25 -4.45 4.03 8.16
N ARG A 26 -3.87 4.72 9.14
CA ARG A 26 -4.26 4.65 10.56
C ARG A 26 -5.70 5.11 10.78
N ARG A 27 -6.15 6.12 10.04
CA ARG A 27 -7.51 6.66 10.10
C ARG A 27 -8.52 5.86 9.26
N LYS A 28 -8.07 4.84 8.51
CA LYS A 28 -8.88 4.08 7.53
C LYS A 28 -9.54 4.97 6.47
N GLN A 29 -8.90 6.10 6.15
CA GLN A 29 -9.36 7.05 5.14
C GLN A 29 -8.78 6.73 3.76
N ARG A 30 -9.53 7.09 2.72
CA ARG A 30 -9.03 7.03 1.34
C ARG A 30 -7.93 8.08 1.14
N CYS A 31 -6.72 7.62 0.85
CA CYS A 31 -5.60 8.50 0.53
C CYS A 31 -5.62 8.86 -0.98
N ASP A 32 -5.44 10.13 -1.29
CA ASP A 32 -5.29 10.66 -2.66
C ASP A 32 -3.87 10.46 -3.22
N ARG A 33 -2.94 9.94 -2.41
CA ARG A 33 -1.59 9.49 -2.81
C ARG A 33 -0.68 10.59 -3.34
N LYS A 34 -1.02 11.87 -3.12
CA LYS A 34 -0.13 13.01 -3.30
C LYS A 34 0.74 13.18 -2.05
N SER A 35 1.92 13.77 -2.17
CA SER A 35 2.76 14.11 -1.03
C SER A 35 2.92 15.63 -0.94
N PRO A 36 2.36 16.30 0.08
CA PRO A 36 1.45 15.78 1.12
C PRO A 36 0.05 15.47 0.56
N CYS A 37 -0.65 14.48 1.13
CA CYS A 37 -1.99 14.12 0.65
C CYS A 37 -3.02 15.18 1.04
N ASN A 38 -4.09 15.31 0.27
CA ASN A 38 -5.13 16.31 0.47
C ASN A 38 -5.81 16.18 1.84
N ASN A 39 -5.93 14.96 2.37
CA ASN A 39 -6.42 14.74 3.74
C ASN A 39 -5.47 15.31 4.80
N CYS A 40 -4.15 15.18 4.60
CA CYS A 40 -3.17 15.75 5.54
C CYS A 40 -3.09 17.27 5.41
N LEU A 41 -3.24 17.81 4.19
CA LEU A 41 -3.35 19.25 3.94
C LEU A 41 -4.60 19.84 4.59
N ALA A 42 -5.76 19.24 4.37
CA ALA A 42 -7.04 19.69 4.96
C ALA A 42 -7.02 19.65 6.50
N ARG A 43 -6.23 18.75 7.10
CA ARG A 43 -6.03 18.66 8.55
C ARG A 43 -4.88 19.54 9.06
N ASN A 44 -4.26 20.37 8.22
CA ASN A 44 -3.12 21.21 8.55
C ASN A 44 -1.94 20.44 9.19
N ILE A 45 -1.73 19.20 8.74
CA ILE A 45 -0.62 18.34 9.19
C ILE A 45 0.19 17.76 8.01
N PRO A 46 0.60 18.57 7.01
CA PRO A 46 1.37 18.06 5.87
C PRO A 46 2.67 17.36 6.31
N ASN A 47 3.30 17.85 7.38
CA ASN A 47 4.53 17.30 7.96
C ASN A 47 4.37 15.89 8.57
N LYS A 48 3.14 15.45 8.88
CA LYS A 48 2.85 14.10 9.38
C LYS A 48 2.47 13.14 8.24
N CYS A 49 2.43 13.61 6.99
CA CYS A 49 2.08 12.81 5.82
C CYS A 49 3.26 11.92 5.40
N ILE A 50 3.45 10.79 6.09
CA ILE A 50 4.54 9.86 5.80
C ILE A 50 4.00 8.72 4.94
N PHE A 51 4.52 8.58 3.72
CA PHE A 51 4.33 7.36 2.95
C PHE A 51 5.45 6.39 3.34
N ASN A 52 5.12 5.12 3.60
CA ASN A 52 6.13 4.10 3.83
C ASN A 52 6.79 3.76 2.49
N THR A 53 7.60 4.67 1.97
CA THR A 53 8.40 4.56 0.74
C THR A 53 9.76 3.91 1.02
N LEU A 54 9.80 2.93 1.93
CA LEU A 54 11.00 2.13 2.14
C LEU A 54 10.88 0.81 1.35
N LEU A 55 11.26 0.96 0.07
CA LEU A 55 11.78 -0.02 -0.89
C LEU A 55 10.79 -0.93 -1.68
N PRO A 56 11.04 -1.14 -3.00
CA PRO A 56 10.37 -2.16 -3.85
C PRO A 56 10.43 -3.61 -3.32
#